data_AF-A0A411P1C5-F1
#
_entry.id   AF-A0A411P1C5-F1
#
_cell.length_a   1.000
_cell.length_b   1.000
_cell.length_c   1.000
_cell.angle_alpha   90.00
_cell.angle_beta   90.00
_cell.angle_gamma   90.00
#
_symmetry.space_group_name_H-M   'P 1'
#
loop_
_entity.id
_entity.type
_entity.pdbx_description
1 polymer ?
#
loop_
_entity_poly.entity_id
_entity_poly.type
_entity_poly.pdbx_seq_one_letter_code
_entity_poly.pdbx_strand_id
1 'polypeptide(L)'
;HADYVKNMITGAAQMDGGILVVSAADGPMPQTREHILLSRQVGVPYIVVFLNKCDMVDDEELLELVEMEVRDLLSEYGFPGDDIPVIKGSALKALQGEADWEAKIIELMAEVDAYIPTPERETDKPFLMPVEDVFSITGRGTVATGRVERGIVKVGDVVEIIGLAEENASTTVTGVEMFRKLLDQAQAGDNIGALLRGVAREDIQRGQVLAKSGSVKAHAKFKAEVFVLSKEEGGRHTPFFANYRPQFYFRTT
;
A
#
# COMPACT_ATOMS: atom_id res chain seq x y z
N HIS A 1 -9.46 -17.74 2.50
CA HIS A 1 -9.28 -16.81 1.36
C HIS A 1 -9.99 -15.48 1.63
N ALA A 2 -11.25 -15.46 2.07
CA ALA A 2 -11.92 -14.25 2.57
C ALA A 2 -11.16 -13.52 3.70
N ASP A 3 -10.42 -14.25 4.56
CA ASP A 3 -9.54 -13.62 5.57
C ASP A 3 -8.34 -12.83 4.99
N TYR A 4 -7.96 -13.09 3.73
CA TYR A 4 -6.87 -12.35 3.07
C TYR A 4 -7.32 -10.98 2.55
N VAL A 5 -8.62 -10.74 2.40
CA VAL A 5 -9.16 -9.44 1.96
C VAL A 5 -8.75 -8.33 2.93
N LYS A 6 -8.76 -8.60 4.25
CA LYS A 6 -8.31 -7.64 5.27
C LYS A 6 -6.83 -7.29 5.14
N ASN A 7 -5.98 -8.28 4.91
CA ASN A 7 -4.54 -8.07 4.72
C ASN A 7 -4.23 -7.44 3.37
N MET A 8 -5.06 -7.72 2.35
CA MET A 8 -4.95 -7.11 1.04
C MET A 8 -5.34 -5.63 1.09
N ILE A 9 -6.43 -5.25 1.78
CA ILE A 9 -6.84 -3.83 1.92
C ILE A 9 -5.74 -3.00 2.59
N THR A 10 -5.09 -3.51 3.64
CA THR A 10 -4.01 -2.78 4.32
C THR A 10 -2.75 -2.69 3.47
N GLY A 11 -2.42 -3.73 2.68
CA GLY A 11 -1.29 -3.71 1.76
C GLY A 11 -1.52 -2.84 0.52
N ALA A 12 -2.70 -2.98 -0.11
CA ALA A 12 -3.05 -2.35 -1.38
C ALA A 12 -3.25 -0.84 -1.26
N ALA A 13 -3.66 -0.34 -0.09
CA ALA A 13 -3.71 1.10 0.19
C ALA A 13 -2.33 1.80 0.12
N GLN A 14 -1.23 1.04 0.08
CA GLN A 14 0.14 1.55 -0.04
C GLN A 14 0.82 1.13 -1.35
N MET A 15 0.10 0.47 -2.27
CA MET A 15 0.68 -0.04 -3.51
C MET A 15 0.67 1.03 -4.61
N ASP A 16 1.84 1.31 -5.15
CA ASP A 16 2.01 2.15 -6.35
C ASP A 16 1.60 1.39 -7.64
N GLY A 17 1.48 0.07 -7.55
CA GLY A 17 0.91 -0.79 -8.58
C GLY A 17 0.88 -2.25 -8.14
N GLY A 18 0.15 -3.11 -8.86
CA GLY A 18 -0.02 -4.52 -8.51
C GLY A 18 0.06 -5.46 -9.71
N ILE A 19 0.41 -6.72 -9.45
CA ILE A 19 0.35 -7.80 -10.45
C ILE A 19 -0.91 -8.63 -10.21
N LEU A 20 -1.85 -8.60 -11.16
CA LEU A 20 -3.04 -9.44 -11.15
C LEU A 20 -2.74 -10.79 -11.79
N VAL A 21 -2.68 -11.84 -10.99
CA VAL A 21 -2.45 -13.20 -11.48
C VAL A 21 -3.78 -13.89 -11.75
N VAL A 22 -4.02 -14.31 -12.98
CA VAL A 22 -5.22 -15.06 -13.39
C VAL A 22 -4.79 -16.40 -14.00
N SER A 23 -5.52 -17.46 -13.71
CA SER A 23 -5.25 -18.77 -14.29
C SER A 23 -5.82 -18.83 -15.70
N ALA A 24 -5.00 -19.08 -16.71
CA ALA A 24 -5.42 -19.27 -18.08
C ALA A 24 -6.39 -20.46 -18.27
N ALA A 25 -6.28 -21.47 -17.40
CA ALA A 25 -7.17 -22.64 -17.44
C ALA A 25 -8.54 -22.40 -16.78
N ASP A 26 -8.63 -21.47 -15.82
CA ASP A 26 -9.84 -21.24 -15.03
C ASP A 26 -10.57 -19.93 -15.41
N GLY A 27 -9.86 -18.98 -16.05
CA GLY A 27 -10.38 -17.66 -16.36
C GLY A 27 -10.57 -16.75 -15.13
N PRO A 28 -11.25 -15.62 -15.29
CA PRO A 28 -11.58 -14.73 -14.17
C PRO A 28 -12.61 -15.36 -13.24
N MET A 29 -12.23 -15.51 -11.97
CA MET A 29 -13.08 -16.08 -10.92
C MET A 29 -13.76 -14.97 -10.09
N PRO A 30 -14.78 -15.29 -9.26
CA PRO A 30 -15.40 -14.30 -8.37
C PRO A 30 -14.39 -13.54 -7.50
N GLN A 31 -13.31 -14.19 -7.08
CA GLN A 31 -12.24 -13.56 -6.31
C GLN A 31 -11.42 -12.56 -7.15
N THR A 32 -11.24 -12.82 -8.45
CA THR A 32 -10.58 -11.88 -9.37
C THR A 32 -11.35 -10.57 -9.44
N ARG A 33 -12.69 -10.67 -9.55
CA ARG A 33 -13.60 -9.52 -9.53
C ARG A 33 -13.50 -8.73 -8.23
N GLU A 34 -13.51 -9.43 -7.09
CA GLU A 34 -13.38 -8.81 -5.77
C GLU A 34 -12.03 -8.09 -5.60
N HIS A 35 -10.92 -8.71 -6.03
CA HIS A 35 -9.60 -8.07 -5.97
C HIS A 35 -9.48 -6.82 -6.85
N ILE A 36 -10.04 -6.84 -8.06
CA ILE A 36 -10.05 -5.66 -8.94
C ILE A 36 -10.87 -4.54 -8.32
N LEU A 37 -12.08 -4.84 -7.83
CA LEU A 37 -12.94 -3.86 -7.17
C LEU A 37 -12.25 -3.22 -5.97
N LEU A 38 -11.65 -4.03 -5.10
CA LEU A 38 -10.96 -3.54 -3.91
C LEU A 38 -9.70 -2.74 -4.28
N SER A 39 -8.92 -3.19 -5.26
CA SER A 39 -7.75 -2.45 -5.77
C SER A 39 -8.14 -1.06 -6.27
N ARG A 40 -9.28 -0.96 -6.95
CA ARG A 40 -9.82 0.35 -7.35
C ARG A 40 -10.22 1.20 -6.15
N GLN A 41 -10.91 0.63 -5.18
CA GLN A 41 -11.41 1.35 -3.99
C GLN A 41 -10.29 1.86 -3.09
N VAL A 42 -9.20 1.09 -2.93
CA VAL A 42 -8.03 1.49 -2.15
C VAL A 42 -7.05 2.37 -2.91
N GLY A 43 -7.33 2.64 -4.20
CA GLY A 43 -6.60 3.61 -5.01
C GLY A 43 -5.32 3.08 -5.67
N VAL A 44 -5.22 1.76 -5.92
CA VAL A 44 -4.10 1.21 -6.71
C VAL A 44 -4.16 1.81 -8.12
N PRO A 45 -3.12 2.54 -8.56
CA PRO A 45 -3.21 3.31 -9.80
C PRO A 45 -2.89 2.47 -11.05
N TYR A 46 -2.05 1.44 -10.93
CA TYR A 46 -1.59 0.62 -12.06
C TYR A 46 -1.72 -0.87 -11.76
N ILE A 47 -2.14 -1.66 -12.75
CA ILE A 47 -2.19 -3.12 -12.69
C ILE A 47 -1.48 -3.67 -13.93
N VAL A 48 -0.63 -4.67 -13.73
CA VAL A 48 -0.10 -5.55 -14.79
C VAL A 48 -0.71 -6.93 -14.62
N VAL A 49 -1.08 -7.60 -15.70
CA VAL A 49 -1.71 -8.93 -15.64
C VAL A 49 -0.71 -10.02 -16.00
N PHE A 50 -0.73 -11.09 -15.22
CA PHE A 50 -0.02 -12.33 -15.55
C PHE A 50 -1.04 -13.48 -15.71
N LEU A 51 -1.25 -13.92 -16.95
CA LEU A 51 -2.00 -15.14 -17.26
C LEU A 51 -1.09 -16.34 -17.00
N ASN A 52 -1.31 -16.98 -15.85
CA ASN A 52 -0.52 -18.10 -15.37
C ASN A 52 -1.12 -19.44 -15.80
N LYS A 53 -0.33 -20.52 -15.71
CA LYS A 53 -0.69 -21.89 -16.11
C LYS A 53 -0.95 -22.03 -17.62
N CYS A 54 -0.32 -21.22 -18.47
CA CYS A 54 -0.42 -21.39 -19.92
C CYS A 54 0.16 -22.73 -20.41
N ASP A 55 1.00 -23.40 -19.61
CA ASP A 55 1.49 -24.76 -19.89
C ASP A 55 0.39 -25.84 -19.83
N MET A 56 -0.78 -25.49 -19.29
CA MET A 56 -1.94 -26.39 -19.16
C MET A 56 -3.00 -26.15 -20.24
N VAL A 57 -2.79 -25.17 -21.14
CA VAL A 57 -3.75 -24.76 -22.15
C VAL A 57 -3.07 -24.79 -23.52
N ASP A 58 -3.48 -25.74 -24.36
CA ASP A 58 -2.91 -25.94 -25.70
C ASP A 58 -3.62 -25.12 -26.79
N ASP A 59 -4.75 -24.48 -26.46
CA ASP A 59 -5.61 -23.75 -27.38
C ASP A 59 -5.39 -22.23 -27.27
N GLU A 60 -4.81 -21.64 -28.32
CA GLU A 60 -4.54 -20.20 -28.41
C GLU A 60 -5.84 -19.37 -28.39
N GLU A 61 -6.93 -19.87 -29.00
CA GLU A 61 -8.21 -19.14 -29.02
C GLU A 61 -8.80 -19.03 -27.60
N LEU A 62 -8.59 -20.05 -26.76
CA LEU A 62 -9.01 -20.01 -25.36
C LEU A 62 -8.19 -19.00 -24.55
N LEU A 63 -6.88 -18.91 -24.82
CA LEU A 63 -6.01 -17.91 -24.17
C LEU A 63 -6.41 -16.48 -24.53
N GLU A 64 -6.73 -16.23 -25.80
CA GLU A 64 -7.23 -14.93 -26.27
C GLU A 64 -8.59 -14.59 -25.66
N LEU A 65 -9.49 -15.58 -25.53
CA LEU A 65 -10.79 -15.39 -24.89
C LEU A 65 -10.63 -15.00 -23.42
N VAL A 66 -9.79 -15.72 -22.66
CA VAL A 66 -9.53 -15.42 -21.25
C VAL A 66 -8.89 -14.04 -21.09
N GLU A 67 -7.96 -13.67 -21.96
CA GLU A 67 -7.39 -12.33 -21.96
C GLU A 67 -8.46 -11.26 -22.16
N MET A 68 -9.34 -11.43 -23.15
CA MET A 68 -10.43 -10.51 -23.43
C MET A 68 -11.38 -10.36 -22.24
N GLU A 69 -11.77 -11.46 -21.59
CA GLU A 69 -12.62 -11.43 -20.39
C GLU A 69 -11.95 -10.68 -19.22
N VAL A 70 -10.64 -10.84 -19.03
CA VAL A 70 -9.89 -10.12 -17.99
C VAL A 70 -9.81 -8.62 -18.30
N ARG A 71 -9.60 -8.24 -19.57
CA ARG A 71 -9.57 -6.83 -20.00
C ARG A 71 -10.93 -6.18 -19.81
N ASP A 72 -12.01 -6.85 -20.20
CA ASP A 72 -13.38 -6.37 -20.00
C ASP A 72 -13.69 -6.17 -18.51
N LEU A 73 -13.26 -7.12 -17.66
CA LEU A 73 -13.45 -7.03 -16.22
C LEU A 73 -12.67 -5.85 -15.61
N LEU A 74 -11.45 -5.60 -16.05
CA LEU A 74 -10.66 -4.44 -15.62
C LEU A 74 -11.34 -3.12 -16.03
N SER A 75 -11.83 -3.05 -17.27
CA SER A 75 -12.58 -1.92 -17.81
C SER A 75 -13.88 -1.67 -17.06
N GLU A 76 -14.61 -2.72 -16.67
CA GLU A 76 -15.85 -2.63 -15.86
C GLU A 76 -15.62 -1.86 -14.54
N TYR A 77 -14.46 -2.06 -13.91
CA TYR A 77 -14.10 -1.40 -12.64
C TYR A 77 -13.23 -0.15 -12.81
N GLY A 78 -13.11 0.38 -14.03
CA GLY A 78 -12.48 1.68 -14.31
C GLY A 78 -10.96 1.66 -14.39
N PHE A 79 -10.36 0.51 -14.68
CA PHE A 79 -8.98 0.42 -15.16
C PHE A 79 -8.94 0.48 -16.70
N PRO A 80 -7.82 0.89 -17.31
CA PRO A 80 -7.69 0.92 -18.76
C PRO A 80 -7.39 -0.50 -19.30
N GLY A 81 -8.41 -1.36 -19.31
CA GLY A 81 -8.26 -2.80 -19.63
C GLY A 81 -7.54 -3.07 -20.95
N ASP A 82 -7.78 -2.24 -21.97
CA ASP A 82 -7.16 -2.38 -23.30
C ASP A 82 -5.66 -2.01 -23.33
N ASP A 83 -5.22 -1.10 -22.45
CA ASP A 83 -3.84 -0.60 -22.42
C ASP A 83 -2.95 -1.35 -21.42
N ILE A 84 -3.54 -2.17 -20.54
CA ILE A 84 -2.80 -2.91 -19.52
C ILE A 84 -1.95 -4.02 -20.16
N PRO A 85 -0.65 -4.13 -19.79
CA PRO A 85 0.18 -5.24 -20.23
C PRO A 85 -0.34 -6.57 -19.67
N VAL A 86 -0.46 -7.58 -20.54
CA VAL A 86 -0.87 -8.95 -20.20
C VAL A 86 0.23 -9.90 -20.65
N ILE A 87 0.86 -10.59 -19.70
CA ILE A 87 1.92 -11.55 -19.97
C ILE A 87 1.39 -12.96 -19.77
N LYS A 88 1.54 -13.81 -20.79
CA LYS A 88 1.15 -15.23 -20.78
C LYS A 88 2.35 -16.08 -20.38
N GLY A 89 2.21 -16.90 -19.34
CA GLY A 89 3.33 -17.64 -18.76
C GLY A 89 2.94 -18.82 -17.88
N SER A 90 3.96 -19.52 -17.40
CA SER A 90 3.84 -20.56 -16.39
C SER A 90 4.86 -20.34 -15.28
N ALA A 91 4.38 -19.87 -14.13
CA ALA A 91 5.23 -19.64 -12.97
C ALA A 91 5.82 -20.95 -12.42
N LEU A 92 5.09 -22.08 -12.54
CA LEU A 92 5.57 -23.38 -12.08
C LEU A 92 6.76 -23.84 -12.92
N LYS A 93 6.64 -23.75 -14.24
CA LYS A 93 7.68 -24.16 -15.19
C LYS A 93 8.90 -23.27 -15.13
N ALA A 94 8.70 -21.96 -14.99
CA ALA A 94 9.77 -21.01 -14.71
C ALA A 94 10.53 -21.39 -13.42
N LEU A 95 9.83 -21.71 -12.34
CA LEU A 95 10.44 -22.12 -11.07
C LEU A 95 11.21 -23.46 -11.20
N GLN A 96 10.82 -24.32 -12.13
CA GLN A 96 11.51 -25.58 -12.43
C GLN A 96 12.78 -25.39 -13.29
N GLY A 97 13.07 -24.17 -13.74
CA GLY A 97 14.27 -23.85 -14.52
C GLY A 97 14.10 -24.02 -16.03
N GLU A 98 12.87 -24.04 -16.54
CA GLU A 98 12.62 -24.08 -17.98
C GLU A 98 12.80 -22.67 -18.57
N ALA A 99 13.86 -22.49 -19.38
CA ALA A 99 14.34 -21.18 -19.85
C ALA A 99 13.27 -20.34 -20.58
N ASP A 100 12.41 -20.98 -21.39
CA ASP A 100 11.36 -20.27 -22.13
C ASP A 100 10.32 -19.66 -21.19
N TRP A 101 10.04 -20.32 -20.07
CA TRP A 101 9.11 -19.83 -19.05
C TRP A 101 9.78 -18.85 -18.09
N GLU A 102 11.07 -19.01 -17.79
CA GLU A 102 11.85 -18.00 -17.07
C GLU A 102 11.87 -16.67 -17.83
N ALA A 103 12.00 -16.71 -19.16
CA ALA A 103 11.95 -15.53 -20.01
C ALA A 103 10.61 -14.78 -19.86
N LYS A 104 9.48 -15.47 -19.67
CA LYS A 104 8.18 -14.84 -19.40
C LYS A 104 8.10 -14.12 -18.06
N ILE A 105 8.84 -14.58 -17.04
CA ILE A 105 8.93 -13.86 -15.76
C ILE A 105 9.79 -12.60 -15.92
N ILE A 106 10.86 -12.67 -16.71
CA ILE A 106 11.69 -11.50 -17.02
C ILE A 106 10.88 -10.47 -17.83
N GLU A 107 10.10 -10.92 -18.82
CA GLU A 107 9.17 -10.10 -19.60
C GLU A 107 8.14 -9.41 -18.70
N LEU A 108 7.51 -10.16 -17.77
CA LEU A 108 6.58 -9.60 -16.78
C LEU A 108 7.24 -8.47 -15.96
N MET A 109 8.45 -8.67 -15.48
CA MET A 109 9.15 -7.65 -14.68
C MET A 109 9.56 -6.45 -15.53
N ALA A 110 9.90 -6.65 -16.80
CA ALA A 110 10.20 -5.55 -17.72
C ALA A 110 8.96 -4.68 -18.00
N GLU A 111 7.80 -5.30 -18.17
CA GLU A 111 6.52 -4.58 -18.32
C GLU A 111 6.11 -3.87 -17.02
N VAL A 112 6.37 -4.46 -15.85
CA VAL A 112 6.20 -3.78 -14.56
C VAL A 112 7.07 -2.52 -14.49
N ASP A 113 8.35 -2.61 -14.83
CA ASP A 113 9.27 -1.48 -14.81
C ASP A 113 8.88 -0.39 -15.82
N ALA A 114 8.33 -0.77 -16.98
CA ALA A 114 7.94 0.16 -18.04
C ALA A 114 6.56 0.82 -17.80
N TYR A 115 5.59 0.05 -17.30
CA TYR A 115 4.20 0.47 -17.20
C TYR A 115 3.85 1.10 -15.86
N ILE A 116 4.44 0.62 -14.76
CA ILE A 116 4.20 1.19 -13.43
C ILE A 116 5.23 2.31 -13.24
N PRO A 117 4.82 3.60 -13.34
CA PRO A 117 5.77 4.68 -13.16
C PRO A 117 6.34 4.62 -11.75
N THR A 118 7.63 4.90 -11.63
CA THR A 118 8.21 5.13 -10.32
C THR A 118 7.42 6.27 -9.68
N PRO A 119 6.76 6.05 -8.52
CA PRO A 119 5.94 7.07 -7.89
C PRO A 119 6.80 8.30 -7.64
N GLU A 120 6.28 9.45 -8.04
CA GLU A 120 6.96 10.72 -7.80
C GLU A 120 7.01 10.91 -6.29
N ARG A 121 8.20 10.75 -5.71
CA ARG A 121 8.41 10.96 -4.28
C ARG A 121 8.00 12.39 -4.01
N GLU A 122 6.99 12.59 -3.16
CA GLU A 122 6.42 13.91 -2.86
C GLU A 122 7.35 14.76 -1.98
N THR A 123 8.62 14.91 -2.36
CA THR A 123 9.68 15.56 -1.58
C THR A 123 9.47 17.05 -1.40
N ASP A 124 8.75 17.68 -2.32
CA ASP A 124 8.44 19.11 -2.29
C ASP A 124 7.27 19.46 -1.35
N LYS A 125 6.53 18.45 -0.89
CA LYS A 125 5.42 18.66 0.05
C LYS A 125 5.94 18.81 1.49
N PRO A 126 5.14 19.41 2.39
CA PRO A 126 5.47 19.42 3.81
C PRO A 126 5.67 18.02 4.37
N PHE A 127 6.75 17.83 5.14
CA PHE A 127 7.08 16.57 5.80
C PHE A 127 5.90 15.97 6.54
N LEU A 128 5.67 14.68 6.33
CA LEU A 128 4.70 13.86 7.07
C LEU A 128 5.23 12.42 7.15
N MET A 129 5.29 11.89 8.36
CA MET A 129 5.67 10.51 8.67
C MET A 129 4.70 9.94 9.71
N PRO A 130 3.87 8.94 9.36
CA PRO A 130 3.08 8.21 10.34
C PRO A 130 3.98 7.46 11.32
N VAL A 131 3.64 7.50 12.61
CA VAL A 131 4.36 6.77 13.65
C VAL A 131 3.83 5.33 13.67
N GLU A 132 4.72 4.38 13.42
CA GLU A 132 4.45 2.94 13.44
C GLU A 132 4.84 2.30 14.77
N ASP A 133 5.96 2.73 15.35
CA ASP A 133 6.44 2.25 16.65
C ASP A 133 7.31 3.32 17.35
N VAL A 134 7.49 3.15 18.66
CA VAL A 134 8.23 4.08 19.53
C VAL A 134 9.16 3.33 20.47
N PHE A 135 10.45 3.64 20.36
CA PHE A 135 11.51 3.08 21.19
C PHE A 135 12.13 4.15 22.09
N SER A 136 12.64 3.75 23.24
CA SER A 136 13.52 4.59 24.06
C SER A 136 14.91 3.98 24.03
N ILE A 137 15.90 4.77 23.60
CA ILE A 137 17.30 4.36 23.59
C ILE A 137 17.99 5.03 24.78
N THR A 138 18.46 4.21 25.72
CA THR A 138 19.18 4.67 26.90
C THR A 138 20.32 5.61 26.52
N GLY A 139 20.29 6.84 27.04
CA GLY A 139 21.32 7.85 26.78
C GLY A 139 21.21 8.59 25.44
N ARG A 140 20.26 8.25 24.56
CA ARG A 140 19.98 9.00 23.31
C ARG A 140 18.62 9.68 23.31
N GLY A 141 17.58 9.03 23.87
CA GLY A 141 16.22 9.55 23.92
C GLY A 141 15.21 8.69 23.16
N THR A 142 14.07 9.29 22.82
CA THR A 142 12.93 8.61 22.19
C THR A 142 13.06 8.62 20.67
N VAL A 143 12.87 7.46 20.05
CA VAL A 143 12.90 7.26 18.60
C VAL A 143 11.52 6.84 18.13
N ALA A 144 10.95 7.60 17.20
CA ALA A 144 9.73 7.23 16.48
C ALA A 144 10.10 6.64 15.13
N THR A 145 9.57 5.46 14.79
CA THR A 145 9.82 4.80 13.51
C THR A 145 8.62 4.89 12.59
N GLY A 146 8.88 4.97 11.28
CA GLY A 146 7.86 4.87 10.25
C GLY A 146 8.39 5.16 8.86
N ARG A 147 7.55 4.92 7.85
CA ARG A 147 7.80 5.35 6.47
C ARG A 147 7.50 6.84 6.32
N VAL A 148 8.44 7.62 5.78
CA VAL A 148 8.16 9.00 5.38
C VAL A 148 7.17 8.97 4.22
N GLU A 149 5.96 9.48 4.43
CA GLU A 149 4.91 9.47 3.41
C GLU A 149 5.15 10.56 2.37
N ARG A 150 5.55 11.75 2.82
CA ARG A 150 5.87 12.88 1.94
C ARG A 150 6.87 13.86 2.58
N GLY A 151 7.45 14.70 1.74
CA GLY A 151 8.40 15.73 2.12
C GLY A 151 9.78 15.20 2.47
N ILE A 152 10.57 16.07 3.10
CA ILE A 152 11.93 15.79 3.57
C ILE A 152 12.01 16.24 5.03
N VAL A 153 12.68 15.43 5.86
CA VAL A 153 13.08 15.81 7.22
C VAL A 153 14.60 15.77 7.33
N LYS A 154 15.17 16.79 7.95
CA LYS A 154 16.60 16.90 8.21
C LYS A 154 16.86 16.86 9.71
N VAL A 155 18.06 16.41 10.07
CA VAL A 155 18.55 16.59 11.45
C VAL A 155 18.59 18.09 11.77
N GLY A 156 17.92 18.49 12.85
CA GLY A 156 17.75 19.88 13.28
C GLY A 156 16.36 20.46 12.97
N ASP A 157 15.55 19.81 12.14
CA ASP A 157 14.21 20.30 11.83
C ASP A 157 13.28 20.22 13.05
N VAL A 158 12.40 21.22 13.17
CA VAL A 158 11.31 21.22 14.15
C VAL A 158 10.09 20.57 13.51
N VAL A 159 9.52 19.60 14.21
CA VAL A 159 8.33 18.83 13.79
C VAL A 159 7.27 18.85 14.88
N GLU A 160 6.01 18.69 14.48
CA GLU A 160 4.88 18.51 15.38
C GLU A 160 4.49 17.04 15.46
N ILE A 161 4.18 16.58 16.67
CA ILE A 161 3.52 15.31 16.97
C ILE A 161 2.02 15.59 17.01
N ILE A 162 1.28 15.01 16.07
CA ILE A 162 -0.13 15.34 15.82
C ILE A 162 -1.01 14.10 15.93
N GLY A 163 -2.18 14.24 16.56
CA GLY A 163 -3.20 13.21 16.68
C GLY A 163 -3.21 12.53 18.05
N LEU A 164 -4.33 11.90 18.39
CA LEU A 164 -4.60 11.10 19.62
C LEU A 164 -4.44 11.82 20.98
N ALA A 165 -3.70 12.94 21.06
CA ALA A 165 -3.63 13.84 22.21
C ALA A 165 -4.53 15.07 22.02
N GLU A 166 -4.90 15.74 23.11
CA GLU A 166 -5.70 16.98 23.06
C GLU A 166 -4.94 18.14 22.41
N GLU A 167 -3.63 18.23 22.65
CA GLU A 167 -2.77 19.28 22.10
C GLU A 167 -1.62 18.67 21.28
N ASN A 168 -1.23 19.35 20.20
CA ASN A 168 -0.04 18.99 19.44
C ASN A 168 1.22 19.38 20.22
N ALA A 169 2.22 18.51 20.22
CA ALA A 169 3.53 18.81 20.80
C ALA A 169 4.54 19.14 19.70
N SER A 170 5.45 20.09 19.96
CA SER A 170 6.57 20.39 19.06
C SER A 170 7.88 19.81 19.60
N THR A 171 8.70 19.26 18.71
CA THR A 171 10.02 18.72 19.06
C THR A 171 11.01 18.95 17.93
N THR A 172 12.30 18.79 18.21
CA THR A 172 13.38 18.86 17.21
C THR A 172 13.87 17.46 16.90
N VAL A 173 13.97 17.14 15.61
CA VAL A 173 14.62 15.91 15.14
C VAL A 173 16.12 16.06 15.34
N THR A 174 16.72 15.19 16.14
CA THR A 174 18.14 15.24 16.50
C THR A 174 18.97 14.14 15.85
N GLY A 175 18.32 13.21 15.18
CA GLY A 175 18.95 12.14 14.42
C GLY A 175 17.94 11.46 13.52
N VAL A 176 18.42 11.00 12.37
CA VAL A 176 17.66 10.19 11.43
C VAL A 176 18.49 8.93 11.15
N GLU A 177 17.88 7.76 11.31
CA GLU A 177 18.57 6.48 11.14
C GLU A 177 17.77 5.54 10.24
N MET A 178 18.44 4.87 9.31
CA MET A 178 17.88 3.81 8.46
C MET A 178 18.82 2.60 8.49
N PHE A 179 18.32 1.42 8.87
CA PHE A 179 19.11 0.18 8.93
C PHE A 179 20.48 0.31 9.63
N ARG A 180 20.52 0.95 10.81
CA ARG A 180 21.75 1.21 11.60
C ARG A 180 22.76 2.16 10.94
N LYS A 181 22.34 2.92 9.92
CA LYS A 181 23.12 3.99 9.31
C LYS A 181 22.51 5.34 9.67
N LEU A 182 23.35 6.25 10.15
CA LEU A 182 22.96 7.63 10.38
C LEU A 182 22.87 8.36 9.04
N LEU A 183 21.81 9.16 8.90
CA LEU A 183 21.54 9.99 7.73
C LEU A 183 21.40 11.44 8.17
N ASP A 184 21.83 12.37 7.32
CA ASP A 184 21.65 13.81 7.56
C ASP A 184 20.20 14.25 7.27
N GLN A 185 19.52 13.51 6.39
CA GLN A 185 18.13 13.73 6.02
C GLN A 185 17.45 12.42 5.57
N ALA A 186 16.13 12.43 5.55
CA ALA A 186 15.31 11.41 4.93
C ALA A 186 14.18 12.04 4.11
N GLN A 187 13.72 11.29 3.12
CA GLN A 187 12.74 11.76 2.15
C GLN A 187 11.58 10.77 1.99
N ALA A 188 10.51 11.22 1.34
CA ALA A 188 9.37 10.37 0.99
C ALA A 188 9.80 9.00 0.43
N GLY A 189 9.25 7.94 1.00
CA GLY A 189 9.57 6.55 0.70
C GLY A 189 10.55 5.88 1.68
N ASP A 190 11.35 6.65 2.42
CA ASP A 190 12.35 6.12 3.34
C ASP A 190 11.70 5.57 4.63
N ASN A 191 12.12 4.38 5.06
CA ASN A 191 11.77 3.82 6.37
C ASN A 191 12.85 4.22 7.38
N ILE A 192 12.49 5.07 8.35
CA ILE A 192 13.46 5.67 9.27
C ILE A 192 13.07 5.52 10.73
N GLY A 193 14.05 5.68 11.62
CA GLY A 193 13.88 6.09 13.00
C GLY A 193 14.28 7.56 13.16
N ALA A 194 13.35 8.39 13.63
CA ALA A 194 13.58 9.79 13.96
C ALA A 194 13.79 9.95 15.48
N LEU A 195 14.97 10.42 15.90
CA LEU A 195 15.30 10.69 17.30
C LEU A 195 14.76 12.06 17.71
N LEU A 196 13.91 12.11 18.73
CA LEU A 196 13.16 13.31 19.13
C LEU A 196 13.72 13.91 20.42
N ARG A 197 13.97 15.22 20.41
CA ARG A 197 14.50 15.93 21.58
C ARG A 197 13.42 16.15 22.63
N GLY A 198 13.68 15.72 23.87
CA GLY A 198 12.88 16.08 25.03
C GLY A 198 11.46 15.50 25.03
N VAL A 199 11.21 14.47 24.22
CA VAL A 199 9.93 13.75 24.17
C VAL A 199 10.09 12.46 24.98
N ALA A 200 9.25 12.24 25.99
CA ALA A 200 9.23 10.97 26.69
C ALA A 200 8.50 9.90 25.85
N ARG A 201 8.75 8.61 26.13
CA ARG A 201 8.15 7.52 25.34
C ARG A 201 6.63 7.51 25.46
N GLU A 202 6.11 7.92 26.61
CA GLU A 202 4.69 8.02 26.94
C GLU A 202 3.98 9.20 26.26
N ASP A 203 4.73 10.21 25.79
CA ASP A 203 4.19 11.41 25.14
C ASP A 203 4.02 11.23 23.62
N ILE A 204 4.41 10.08 23.09
CA ILE A 204 4.28 9.73 21.67
C ILE A 204 3.88 8.27 21.51
N GLN A 205 2.94 8.00 20.61
CA GLN A 205 2.42 6.65 20.39
C GLN A 205 2.12 6.38 18.91
N ARG A 206 2.02 5.10 18.58
CA ARG A 206 1.57 4.62 17.27
C ARG A 206 0.22 5.26 16.92
N GLY A 207 0.06 5.61 15.65
CA GLY A 207 -1.15 6.24 15.12
C GLY A 207 -1.14 7.77 15.23
N GLN A 208 -0.12 8.37 15.85
CA GLN A 208 0.20 9.78 15.64
C GLN A 208 1.01 9.96 14.35
N VAL A 209 1.20 11.21 13.94
CA VAL A 209 2.07 11.57 12.83
C VAL A 209 3.10 12.59 13.28
N LEU A 210 4.33 12.48 12.77
CA LEU A 210 5.29 13.57 12.77
C LEU A 210 5.07 14.39 11.50
N ALA A 211 4.89 15.70 11.63
CA ALA A 211 4.65 16.57 10.48
C ALA A 211 5.42 17.89 10.59
N LYS A 212 5.66 18.54 9.46
CA LYS A 212 6.14 19.94 9.46
C LYS A 212 5.13 20.81 10.21
N SER A 213 5.61 21.69 11.10
CA SER A 213 4.74 22.50 11.94
C SER A 213 3.69 23.27 11.14
N GLY A 214 2.43 23.18 11.59
CA GLY A 214 1.28 23.84 10.96
C GLY A 214 0.82 23.26 9.61
N SER A 215 1.44 22.18 9.12
CA SER A 215 1.10 21.60 7.81
C SER A 215 -0.09 20.63 7.84
N VAL A 216 -0.45 20.12 9.00
CA VAL A 216 -1.53 19.12 9.19
C VAL A 216 -2.38 19.53 10.39
N LYS A 217 -3.68 19.24 10.33
CA LYS A 217 -4.62 19.40 11.45
C LYS A 217 -5.32 18.09 11.74
N ALA A 218 -5.43 17.73 13.01
CA ALA A 218 -6.22 16.60 13.45
C ALA A 218 -7.73 16.96 13.38
N HIS A 219 -8.55 16.00 12.97
CA HIS A 219 -10.00 16.15 12.86
C HIS A 219 -10.71 14.98 13.55
N ALA A 220 -11.82 15.26 14.25
CA ALA A 220 -12.62 14.25 14.93
C ALA A 220 -13.95 13.93 14.23
N LYS A 221 -14.36 14.76 13.26
CA LYS A 221 -15.61 14.63 12.50
C LYS A 221 -15.31 14.80 11.03
N PHE A 222 -15.79 13.86 10.22
CA PHE A 222 -15.65 13.87 8.78
C PHE A 222 -16.91 13.27 8.15
N LYS A 223 -17.13 13.55 6.86
CA LYS A 223 -18.07 12.81 6.03
C LYS A 223 -17.27 11.78 5.25
N ALA A 224 -17.80 10.57 5.14
CA ALA A 224 -17.18 9.52 4.35
C ALA A 224 -18.24 8.81 3.51
N GLU A 225 -17.80 8.37 2.35
CA GLU A 225 -18.48 7.33 1.59
C GLU A 225 -17.96 5.99 2.08
N VAL A 226 -18.88 5.07 2.41
CA VAL A 226 -18.51 3.80 3.04
C VAL A 226 -19.15 2.68 2.24
N PHE A 227 -18.32 1.75 1.78
CA PHE A 227 -18.77 0.47 1.27
C PHE A 227 -18.81 -0.54 2.42
N VAL A 228 -19.96 -1.21 2.58
CA VAL A 228 -20.14 -2.22 3.62
C VAL A 228 -20.04 -3.58 2.97
N LEU A 229 -18.99 -4.33 3.33
CA LEU A 229 -18.79 -5.70 2.86
C LEU A 229 -20.02 -6.57 3.15
N SER A 230 -20.44 -7.32 2.14
CA SER A 230 -21.46 -8.36 2.22
C SER A 230 -21.01 -9.52 3.10
N LYS A 231 -21.92 -10.44 3.42
CA LYS A 231 -21.59 -11.65 4.18
C LYS A 231 -20.61 -12.54 3.42
N GLU A 232 -20.78 -12.59 2.10
CA GLU A 232 -19.99 -13.41 1.18
C GLU A 232 -18.55 -12.91 1.08
N GLU A 233 -18.33 -11.60 1.17
CA GLU A 233 -17.01 -10.93 1.25
C GLU A 233 -16.38 -10.98 2.67
N GLY A 234 -16.95 -11.78 3.59
CA GLY A 234 -16.47 -11.87 4.98
C GLY A 234 -16.82 -10.66 5.85
N GLY A 235 -17.78 -9.85 5.41
CA GLY A 235 -18.34 -8.74 6.15
C GLY A 235 -19.34 -9.15 7.22
N ARG A 236 -20.27 -8.26 7.54
CA ARG A 236 -21.23 -8.48 8.63
C ARG A 236 -22.37 -9.39 8.18
N HIS A 237 -22.76 -10.32 9.04
CA HIS A 237 -23.95 -11.16 8.82
C HIS A 237 -25.28 -10.43 9.07
N THR A 238 -25.25 -9.34 9.83
CA THR A 238 -26.44 -8.61 10.26
C THR A 238 -26.32 -7.12 9.96
N PRO A 239 -27.45 -6.47 9.62
CA PRO A 239 -27.46 -5.03 9.39
C PRO A 239 -27.04 -4.27 10.66
N PHE A 240 -26.58 -3.04 10.49
CA PHE A 240 -26.34 -2.12 11.59
C PHE A 240 -27.17 -0.85 11.39
N PHE A 241 -27.42 -0.15 12.49
CA PHE A 241 -28.26 1.04 12.53
C PHE A 241 -27.43 2.27 12.91
N ALA A 242 -28.11 3.42 13.00
CA ALA A 242 -27.50 4.63 13.52
C ALA A 242 -26.84 4.39 14.89
N ASN A 243 -25.75 5.10 15.15
CA ASN A 243 -24.87 4.93 16.32
C ASN A 243 -24.06 3.63 16.37
N TYR A 244 -23.87 2.95 15.24
CA TYR A 244 -22.86 1.90 15.15
C TYR A 244 -21.47 2.47 15.45
N ARG A 245 -20.70 1.77 16.30
CA ARG A 245 -19.38 2.20 16.78
C ARG A 245 -18.29 1.22 16.32
N PRO A 246 -17.94 1.20 15.02
CA PRO A 246 -16.80 0.43 14.55
C PRO A 246 -15.48 1.11 14.94
N GLN A 247 -14.39 0.36 14.86
CA GLN A 247 -13.05 0.95 14.81
C GLN A 247 -12.77 1.40 13.38
N PHE A 248 -12.15 2.57 13.25
CA PHE A 248 -11.66 3.09 11.97
C PHE A 248 -10.14 3.00 11.98
N TYR A 249 -9.58 2.49 10.89
CA TYR A 249 -8.14 2.40 10.70
C TYR A 249 -7.71 3.50 9.72
N PHE A 250 -6.78 4.36 10.12
CA PHE A 250 -6.23 5.44 9.31
C PHE A 250 -4.72 5.33 9.29
N ARG A 251 -4.15 4.82 8.19
CA ARG A 251 -2.71 4.52 8.09
C ARG A 251 -2.25 3.60 9.23
N THR A 252 -1.62 4.15 10.27
CA THR A 252 -1.10 3.42 11.43
C THR A 252 -1.98 3.53 12.68
N THR A 253 -3.01 4.37 12.65
CA THR A 253 -4.03 4.57 13.70
C THR A 253 -5.16 3.57 13.59
#